data_AF-A0A183EPY8-F1
#
_entry.id   AF-A0A183EPY8-F1
#
_cell.length_a   1.000
_cell.length_b   1.000
_cell.length_c   1.000
_cell.angle_alpha   90.00
_cell.angle_beta   90.00
_cell.angle_gamma   90.00
#
_symmetry.space_group_name_H-M   'P 1'
#
loop_
_entity.id
_entity.type
_entity.pdbx_description
1 polymer ?
#
loop_
_entity_poly.entity_id
_entity_poly.type
_entity_poly.pdbx_seq_one_letter_code
_entity_poly.pdbx_strand_id
1 'polypeptide(L)'
;MAYDDIAYNPANPYPGQVFNRPFGPNVYPGVIIDYKGDDVTPSNVIAILTGNSSAVKGGNGRVVESTAEDNIFVYFADHGATGIIAVIDDEVSFITQLTLLNINHYGSRSQ
;
A
#
# COMPACT_ATOMS: atom_id res chain seq x y z
N MET A 1 3.20 -1.13 -2.76
CA MET A 1 2.40 -0.27 -3.66
C MET A 1 2.65 1.17 -3.27
N ALA A 2 2.80 2.09 -4.22
CA ALA A 2 2.93 3.53 -3.96
C ALA A 2 2.60 4.30 -5.24
N TYR A 3 1.94 5.46 -5.16
CA TYR A 3 1.57 6.22 -6.37
C TYR A 3 2.80 6.72 -7.15
N ASP A 4 3.91 6.96 -6.44
CA ASP A 4 5.25 7.32 -6.99
C ASP A 4 5.32 8.71 -7.65
N ASP A 5 4.55 9.66 -7.13
CA ASP A 5 4.46 11.05 -7.61
C ASP A 5 5.23 12.08 -6.78
N ILE A 6 6.00 11.63 -5.77
CA ILE A 6 6.72 12.50 -4.84
C ILE A 6 8.17 12.76 -5.25
N ALA A 7 8.92 11.71 -5.63
CA ALA A 7 10.36 11.83 -5.85
C ALA A 7 10.71 12.83 -6.95
N TYR A 8 9.92 12.91 -8.02
CA TYR A 8 10.10 13.83 -9.14
C TYR A 8 8.96 14.83 -9.29
N ASN A 9 8.20 15.07 -8.22
CA ASN A 9 7.20 16.13 -8.21
C ASN A 9 7.85 17.49 -8.52
N PRO A 10 7.27 18.36 -9.37
CA PRO A 10 7.80 19.71 -9.59
C PRO A 10 7.93 20.56 -8.32
N ALA A 11 7.14 20.25 -7.28
CA ALA A 11 7.22 20.91 -5.98
C ALA A 11 8.29 20.31 -5.04
N ASN A 12 8.90 19.17 -5.39
CA ASN A 12 9.96 18.59 -4.58
C ASN A 12 11.27 19.38 -4.80
N PRO A 13 11.81 20.06 -3.77
CA PRO A 13 13.03 20.85 -3.91
C PRO A 13 14.30 19.98 -4.09
N TYR A 14 14.20 18.67 -3.87
CA TYR A 14 15.28 17.70 -4.05
C TYR A 14 14.85 16.58 -5.01
N PRO A 15 14.81 16.83 -6.34
CA PRO A 15 14.38 15.82 -7.31
C PRO A 15 15.14 14.49 -7.16
N GLY A 16 14.40 13.38 -7.20
CA GLY A 16 14.90 12.02 -6.98
C GLY A 16 15.14 11.64 -5.51
N GLN A 17 14.76 12.50 -4.55
CA GLN A 17 14.97 12.25 -3.13
C GLN A 17 13.67 12.33 -2.33
N VAL A 18 13.52 11.40 -1.39
CA VAL A 18 12.42 11.35 -0.43
C VAL A 18 13.01 11.12 0.96
N PHE A 19 12.53 11.87 1.96
CA PHE A 19 13.03 11.81 3.33
C PHE A 19 11.87 11.56 4.29
N ASN A 20 12.07 10.71 5.31
CA ASN A 20 11.04 10.38 6.31
C ASN A 20 11.34 10.98 7.71
N ARG A 21 12.33 11.87 7.81
CA ARG A 21 12.61 12.66 9.02
C ARG A 21 13.53 13.85 8.70
N PRO A 22 13.52 14.92 9.54
CA PRO A 22 14.50 16.00 9.42
C PRO A 22 15.94 15.48 9.46
N PHE A 23 16.80 15.98 8.57
CA PHE A 23 18.20 15.56 8.43
C PHE A 23 18.39 14.03 8.25
N GLY A 24 17.36 13.35 7.75
CA GLY A 24 17.40 11.92 7.47
C GLY A 24 18.11 11.58 6.16
N PRO A 25 18.45 10.30 5.96
CA PRO A 25 18.93 9.84 4.66
C PRO A 25 17.80 9.85 3.63
N ASN A 26 18.16 9.92 2.34
CA ASN A 26 17.23 9.65 1.24
C ASN A 26 16.79 8.18 1.31
N VAL A 27 15.48 7.93 1.39
CA VAL A 27 14.90 6.58 1.50
C VAL A 27 14.35 6.04 0.18
N TYR A 28 14.38 6.83 -0.90
CA TYR A 28 13.82 6.44 -2.19
C TYR A 28 14.65 5.43 -3.00
N PRO A 29 16.00 5.51 -3.05
CA PRO A 29 16.79 4.60 -3.87
C PRO A 29 16.61 3.14 -3.47
N GLY A 30 16.36 2.27 -4.44
CA GLY A 30 16.21 0.83 -4.22
C GLY A 30 14.83 0.39 -3.71
N VAL A 31 13.89 1.32 -3.50
CA VAL A 31 12.50 0.96 -3.21
C VAL A 31 11.90 0.20 -4.40
N ILE A 32 11.30 -0.95 -4.12
CA ILE A 32 10.60 -1.76 -5.11
C ILE A 32 9.13 -1.33 -5.10
N ILE A 33 8.64 -0.85 -6.25
CA ILE A 33 7.25 -0.42 -6.43
C ILE A 33 6.59 -1.34 -7.46
N ASP A 34 6.00 -2.43 -6.99
CA ASP A 34 5.36 -3.45 -7.84
C ASP A 34 4.10 -2.93 -8.56
N TYR A 35 3.39 -1.98 -7.94
CA TYR A 35 2.19 -1.31 -8.44
C TYR A 35 2.34 0.18 -8.17
N LYS A 36 2.27 0.99 -9.24
CA LYS A 36 2.54 2.43 -9.25
C LYS A 36 1.43 3.22 -9.94
N GLY A 37 1.29 4.50 -9.60
CA GLY A 37 0.26 5.37 -10.18
C GLY A 37 -1.13 4.73 -10.12
N ASP A 38 -1.80 4.68 -11.26
CA ASP A 38 -3.17 4.17 -11.40
C ASP A 38 -3.31 2.67 -11.11
N ASP A 39 -2.21 1.92 -10.99
CA ASP A 39 -2.25 0.52 -10.54
C ASP A 39 -2.46 0.41 -9.01
N VAL A 40 -2.44 1.52 -8.28
CA VAL A 40 -2.73 1.58 -6.84
C VAL A 40 -4.24 1.65 -6.63
N THR A 41 -4.89 0.48 -6.65
CA THR A 41 -6.35 0.36 -6.54
C THR A 41 -6.78 -0.54 -5.38
N PRO A 42 -7.98 -0.35 -4.81
CA PRO A 42 -8.55 -1.26 -3.79
C PRO A 42 -8.59 -2.72 -4.25
N SER A 43 -8.96 -2.96 -5.50
CA SER A 43 -9.07 -4.30 -6.08
C SER A 43 -7.70 -4.99 -6.17
N ASN A 44 -6.64 -4.27 -6.53
CA ASN A 44 -5.28 -4.81 -6.48
C ASN A 44 -4.83 -5.11 -5.05
N VAL A 45 -5.14 -4.25 -4.07
CA VAL A 45 -4.83 -4.52 -2.65
C VAL A 45 -5.41 -5.86 -2.20
N ILE A 46 -6.69 -6.13 -2.49
CA ILE A 46 -7.34 -7.40 -2.11
C ILE A 46 -6.76 -8.59 -2.89
N ALA A 47 -6.54 -8.44 -4.20
CA ALA A 47 -5.97 -9.50 -5.03
C ALA A 47 -4.55 -9.89 -4.57
N ILE A 48 -3.73 -8.92 -4.17
CA ILE A 48 -2.39 -9.14 -3.62
C ILE A 48 -2.45 -9.92 -2.31
N LEU A 49 -3.27 -9.47 -1.36
CA LEU A 49 -3.38 -10.10 -0.04
C LEU A 49 -3.99 -11.50 -0.09
N THR A 50 -4.82 -11.79 -1.10
CA THR A 50 -5.40 -13.12 -1.33
C THR A 50 -4.55 -14.04 -2.20
N GLY A 51 -3.40 -13.57 -2.68
CA GLY A 51 -2.54 -14.35 -3.60
C GLY A 51 -3.17 -14.60 -4.98
N ASN A 52 -4.17 -13.81 -5.38
CA ASN A 52 -4.88 -14.00 -6.64
C ASN A 52 -4.24 -13.20 -7.79
N SER A 53 -3.17 -13.75 -8.37
CA SER A 53 -2.44 -13.15 -9.49
C SER A 53 -3.28 -12.94 -10.76
N SER A 54 -4.39 -13.65 -10.93
CA SER A 54 -5.29 -13.46 -12.07
C SER A 54 -6.24 -12.26 -11.92
N ALA A 55 -6.45 -11.80 -10.68
CA ALA A 55 -7.35 -10.69 -10.37
C ALA A 55 -6.66 -9.32 -10.42
N VAL A 56 -5.34 -9.27 -10.26
CA VAL A 56 -4.58 -8.01 -10.39
C VAL A 56 -4.62 -7.46 -11.81
N LYS A 57 -4.63 -6.13 -11.90
CA LYS A 57 -4.58 -5.36 -13.15
C LYS A 57 -3.39 -4.39 -13.11
N GLY A 58 -2.62 -4.36 -14.19
CA GLY A 58 -1.40 -3.55 -14.24
C GLY A 58 -0.29 -4.06 -13.32
N GLY A 59 0.65 -3.18 -12.96
CA GLY A 59 1.83 -3.51 -12.17
C GLY A 59 2.69 -4.62 -12.79
N ASN A 60 3.46 -5.30 -11.95
CA ASN A 60 4.26 -6.45 -12.36
C ASN A 60 3.63 -7.82 -12.04
N GLY A 61 2.38 -7.83 -11.54
CA GLY A 61 1.62 -9.04 -11.23
C GLY A 61 2.05 -9.79 -9.95
N ARG A 62 3.01 -9.27 -9.18
CA ARG A 62 3.42 -9.87 -7.91
C ARG A 62 2.27 -9.84 -6.90
N VAL A 63 1.98 -10.98 -6.27
CA VAL A 63 1.01 -11.11 -5.18
C VAL A 63 1.67 -11.82 -3.99
N VAL A 64 0.96 -11.93 -2.86
CA VAL A 64 1.46 -12.72 -1.73
C VAL A 64 1.30 -14.21 -2.05
N GLU A 65 2.42 -14.88 -2.26
CA GLU A 65 2.50 -16.34 -2.38
C GLU A 65 3.00 -16.90 -1.05
N SER A 66 2.06 -17.33 -0.19
CA SER A 66 2.36 -17.77 1.17
C SER A 66 1.73 -19.13 1.48
N THR A 67 2.34 -19.83 2.42
CA THR A 67 1.88 -21.09 3.01
C THR A 67 1.38 -20.87 4.45
N ALA A 68 0.90 -21.93 5.10
CA ALA A 68 0.41 -21.84 6.48
C ALA A 68 1.55 -21.57 7.48
N GLU A 69 2.79 -21.80 7.09
CA GLU A 69 4.00 -21.64 7.90
C GLU A 69 4.64 -20.25 7.74
N ASP A 70 4.22 -19.48 6.74
CA ASP A 70 4.79 -18.17 6.44
C ASP A 70 4.19 -17.08 7.32
N ASN A 71 5.03 -16.10 7.66
CA ASN A 71 4.58 -14.90 8.35
C ASN A 71 4.46 -13.76 7.34
N ILE A 72 3.27 -13.17 7.24
CA ILE A 72 3.02 -12.01 6.38
C ILE A 72 3.03 -10.75 7.24
N PHE A 73 3.81 -9.75 6.80
CA PHE A 73 3.78 -8.40 7.37
C PHE A 73 3.13 -7.45 6.37
N VAL A 74 2.06 -6.77 6.79
CA VAL A 74 1.36 -5.76 5.99
C VAL A 74 1.49 -4.41 6.70
N TYR A 75 1.98 -3.41 5.98
CA TYR A 75 2.04 -2.02 6.42
C TYR A 75 1.22 -1.14 5.47
N PHE A 76 0.38 -0.30 6.04
CA PHE A 76 -0.46 0.64 5.32
C PHE A 76 -0.36 2.03 5.97
N ALA A 77 -0.16 3.06 5.17
CA ALA A 77 -0.08 4.44 5.61
C ALA A 77 -0.72 5.35 4.57
N ASP A 78 -1.90 5.86 4.90
CA ASP A 78 -2.66 6.85 4.15
C ASP A 78 -3.76 7.42 5.06
N HIS A 79 -4.69 8.17 4.49
CA HIS A 79 -5.96 8.53 5.10
C HIS A 79 -6.86 7.32 5.39
N GLY A 80 -7.83 7.55 6.28
CA GLY A 80 -8.85 6.57 6.61
C GLY A 80 -9.99 7.20 7.39
N ALA A 81 -11.06 6.43 7.55
CA ALA A 81 -12.20 6.78 8.39
C ALA A 81 -12.74 5.51 9.06
N THR A 82 -13.78 5.65 9.89
CA THR A 82 -14.40 4.50 10.55
C THR A 82 -14.85 3.46 9.53
N GLY A 83 -14.23 2.28 9.55
CA GLY A 83 -14.61 1.16 8.70
C GLY A 83 -14.00 1.16 7.29
N ILE A 84 -13.08 2.07 6.97
CA ILE A 84 -12.39 2.13 5.67
C ILE A 84 -10.91 2.51 5.80
N ILE A 85 -10.11 2.10 4.82
CA ILE A 85 -8.84 2.76 4.46
C ILE A 85 -8.97 3.36 3.06
N ALA A 86 -8.44 4.56 2.85
CA ALA A 86 -8.45 5.20 1.54
C ALA A 86 -7.39 4.57 0.63
N VAL A 87 -7.63 4.52 -0.68
CA VAL A 87 -6.66 4.09 -1.67
C VAL A 87 -6.79 5.04 -2.85
N ILE A 88 -5.98 6.10 -2.82
CA ILE A 88 -5.99 7.19 -3.81
C ILE A 88 -7.40 7.79 -3.93
N ASP A 89 -8.14 7.45 -4.99
CA ASP A 89 -9.46 8.00 -5.31
C ASP A 89 -10.62 7.09 -4.90
N ASP A 90 -10.34 5.97 -4.21
CA ASP A 90 -11.34 4.98 -3.80
C ASP A 90 -11.01 4.43 -2.40
N GLU A 91 -11.70 3.40 -1.92
CA GLU A 91 -11.52 2.85 -0.56
C GLU A 91 -11.60 1.33 -0.48
N VAL A 92 -10.91 0.76 0.52
CA VAL A 92 -11.11 -0.62 0.96
C VAL A 92 -11.92 -0.60 2.26
N SER A 93 -13.08 -1.25 2.25
CA SER A 93 -13.93 -1.35 3.45
C SER A 93 -13.55 -2.54 4.33
N PHE A 94 -13.41 -2.29 5.63
CA PHE A 94 -13.14 -3.34 6.61
C PHE A 94 -14.28 -4.34 6.73
N ILE A 95 -15.52 -3.87 6.70
CA ILE A 95 -16.70 -4.71 6.96
C ILE A 95 -16.94 -5.70 5.84
N THR A 96 -16.67 -5.31 4.60
CA THR A 96 -16.99 -6.11 3.42
C THR A 96 -15.79 -6.84 2.84
N GLN A 97 -14.57 -6.32 2.98
CA GLN A 97 -13.39 -6.86 2.27
C GLN A 97 -12.32 -7.38 3.23
N LEU A 98 -11.91 -6.62 4.25
CA LEU A 98 -10.79 -7.04 5.12
C LEU A 98 -11.19 -8.07 6.20
N THR A 99 -12.43 -8.06 6.66
CA THR A 99 -12.99 -9.13 7.52
C THR A 99 -12.95 -10.48 6.84
N LEU A 100 -13.15 -10.54 5.52
CA LEU A 100 -13.04 -11.79 4.74
C LEU A 100 -11.61 -12.37 4.74
N LEU A 101 -10.61 -11.55 5.05
CA LEU A 101 -9.20 -11.94 5.12
C LEU A 101 -8.77 -12.36 6.55
N ASN A 102 -9.68 -12.35 7.53
CA ASN A 102 -9.36 -12.58 8.96
C ASN A 102 -8.24 -11.67 9.50
N ILE A 103 -8.05 -10.49 8.90
CA ILE A 103 -7.05 -9.52 9.36
C ILE A 103 -7.63 -8.75 10.54
N ASN A 104 -7.11 -9.00 11.75
CA ASN A 104 -7.46 -8.22 12.94
C ASN A 104 -6.84 -6.82 12.85
N HIS A 105 -7.67 -5.78 12.81
CA HIS A 105 -7.21 -4.40 12.86
C HIS A 105 -6.88 -3.97 14.30
N TYR A 106 -5.59 -3.80 14.60
CA TYR A 106 -5.13 -3.20 15.85
C TYR A 106 -4.66 -1.76 15.58
N GLY A 107 -5.60 -0.81 15.57
CA GLY A 107 -5.31 0.62 15.47
C GLY A 107 -5.10 1.26 16.84
N SER A 108 -4.09 2.14 16.97
CA SER A 108 -3.98 3.02 18.13
C SER A 108 -5.08 4.08 18.04
N ARG A 109 -6.08 4.01 18.92
CA ARG A 109 -6.98 5.15 19.14
C ARG A 109 -6.16 6.27 19.78
N SER A 110 -5.84 7.31 19.02
CA SER A 110 -5.50 8.60 19.63
C SER A 110 -6.79 9.13 20.27
N GLN A 111 -6.80 9.17 21.60
CA GLN A 111 -7.74 10.03 22.34
C GLN A 111 -7.28 11.48 22.26
#